data_AF-D7TGG9-F1
#
_entry.id   AF-D7TGG9-F1
#
_cell.length_a   1.000
_cell.length_b   1.000
_cell.length_c   1.000
_cell.angle_alpha   90.00
_cell.angle_beta   90.00
_cell.angle_gamma   90.00
#
_symmetry.space_group_name_H-M   'P 1'
#
loop_
_entity.id
_entity.type
_entity.pdbx_description
1 polymer ?
#
loop_
_entity_poly.entity_id
_entity_poly.type
_entity_poly.pdbx_seq_one_letter_code
_entity_poly.pdbx_strand_id
1 'polypeptide(L)' 'MASSSDSWIKEYYEASKLADDINGMISQRISLPTSGSETQRHASAIRRKITILGTRLDSLQSLLLKLPGKQPM' A
#
# COMPACT_ATOMS: atom_id res chain seq x y z
N MET A 1 -17.20 10.73 -15.29
CA MET A 1 -16.80 9.50 -14.55
C MET A 1 -15.52 9.00 -15.20
N ALA A 2 -14.42 8.87 -14.47
CA ALA A 2 -13.20 8.27 -15.02
C ALA A 2 -13.49 6.81 -15.41
N SER A 3 -12.84 6.28 -16.46
CA SER A 3 -13.03 4.87 -16.80
C SER A 3 -12.59 3.99 -15.63
N SER A 4 -13.19 2.81 -15.46
CA SER A 4 -12.74 1.83 -14.45
C SER A 4 -11.24 1.52 -14.62
N SER A 5 -10.73 1.56 -15.85
CA SER A 5 -9.30 1.42 -16.17
C SER A 5 -8.46 2.58 -15.61
N ASP A 6 -8.89 3.82 -15.81
CA ASP A 6 -8.19 5.01 -15.27
C ASP A 6 -8.16 4.97 -13.74
N SER A 7 -9.26 4.53 -13.12
CA SER A 7 -9.38 4.40 -11.67
C SER A 7 -8.44 3.30 -11.13
N TRP A 8 -8.35 2.16 -11.83
CA TRP A 8 -7.45 1.06 -11.46
C TRP A 8 -5.98 1.48 -11.56
N ILE A 9 -5.60 2.13 -12.66
CA ILE A 9 -4.22 2.62 -12.88
C ILE A 9 -3.82 3.63 -11.80
N LYS A 10 -4.72 4.57 -11.45
CA LYS A 10 -4.46 5.54 -10.40
C LYS A 10 -4.23 4.85 -9.04
N GLU A 11 -5.11 3.93 -8.65
CA GLU A 11 -4.96 3.23 -7.38
C GLU A 11 -3.68 2.39 -7.35
N TYR A 12 -3.28 1.82 -8.50
CA TYR A 12 -2.03 1.07 -8.62
C TYR A 12 -0.81 1.96 -8.33
N TYR A 13 -0.76 3.17 -8.91
CA TYR A 13 0.34 4.10 -8.64
C TYR A 13 0.38 4.54 -7.17
N GLU A 14 -0.78 4.78 -6.55
CA GLU A 14 -0.86 5.14 -5.13
C GLU A 14 -0.42 3.99 -4.22
N ALA A 15 -0.82 2.75 -4.52
CA ALA A 15 -0.39 1.56 -3.80
C ALA A 15 1.12 1.31 -3.98
N SER A 16 1.64 1.46 -5.20
CA SER A 16 3.07 1.31 -5.50
C SER A 16 3.92 2.32 -4.73
N LYS A 17 3.53 3.60 -4.76
CA LYS A 17 4.23 4.66 -4.02
C LYS A 17 4.24 4.39 -2.51
N LEU A 18 3.14 3.87 -1.95
CA LEU A 18 3.07 3.50 -0.55
C LEU A 18 3.99 2.31 -0.22
N ALA A 19 4.10 1.33 -1.12
CA ALA A 19 5.01 0.20 -0.97
C ALA A 19 6.48 0.67 -0.97
N ASP A 20 6.85 1.57 -1.87
CA ASP A 20 8.20 2.15 -1.91
C ASP A 20 8.53 2.93 -0.64
N ASP A 21 7.58 3.70 -0.12
CA ASP A 21 7.72 4.42 1.14
C ASP A 21 7.88 3.45 2.35
N ILE A 22 7.11 2.36 2.40
CA ILE A 22 7.28 1.31 3.41
C ILE A 22 8.68 0.69 3.33
N ASN A 23 9.17 0.38 2.12
CA ASN A 23 10.52 -0.15 1.92
C ASN A 23 11.58 0.85 2.40
N GLY A 24 11.40 2.14 2.13
CA GLY A 24 12.25 3.22 2.65
C GLY A 24 12.25 3.27 4.18
N MET A 25 11.08 3.22 4.82
CA MET A 25 10.95 3.22 6.28
C MET A 25 11.57 1.97 6.94
N ILE A 26 11.42 0.80 6.33
CA ILE A 26 12.04 -0.45 6.82
C ILE A 26 13.56 -0.36 6.71
N SER A 27 14.08 0.15 5.58
CA SER A 27 15.52 0.34 5.38
C SER A 27 16.10 1.31 6.41
N GLN A 28 15.39 2.40 6.72
CA GLN A 28 15.77 3.34 7.78
C GLN A 28 15.70 2.70 9.18
N ARG A 29 14.76 1.79 9.44
CA ARG A 29 14.67 1.11 10.74
C ARG A 29 15.90 0.26 11.05
N ILE A 30 16.58 -0.28 10.03
CA ILE A 30 17.79 -1.10 10.21
C ILE A 30 18.93 -0.28 10.83
N SER A 31 18.96 1.05 10.63
CA SER A 31 19.96 1.91 11.25
C SER A 31 19.60 2.40 12.66
N LEU A 32 18.37 2.14 13.14
CA LEU A 32 17.96 2.52 14.49
C LEU A 32 18.38 1.48 15.54
N PRO A 33 18.67 1.92 16.79
CA PRO A 33 18.90 1.00 17.91
C PRO A 33 17.72 0.05 18.11
N THR A 34 18.02 -1.20 18.47
CA THR A 34 17.03 -2.28 18.61
C THR A 34 15.98 -2.01 19.69
N SER A 35 16.28 -1.12 20.63
CA SER A 35 15.42 -0.77 21.78
C SER A 35 15.29 0.74 21.95
N GLY A 36 14.06 1.24 22.09
CA GLY A 36 13.76 2.64 22.35
C GLY A 36 12.32 3.00 21.99
N SER A 37 11.79 4.05 22.62
CA SER A 37 10.45 4.61 22.32
C SER A 37 10.33 5.03 20.86
N GLU A 38 11.39 5.60 20.29
CA GLU A 38 11.46 5.94 18.87
C GLU A 38 11.38 4.69 17.99
N THR A 39 12.12 3.62 18.28
CA THR A 39 12.04 2.35 17.54
C THR A 39 10.64 1.75 17.54
N GLN A 40 9.92 1.84 18.67
CA GLN A 40 8.52 1.39 18.77
C GLN A 40 7.56 2.28 17.97
N ARG A 41 7.78 3.60 17.96
CA ARG A 41 7.00 4.56 17.15
C ARG A 41 7.21 4.30 15.66
N HIS A 42 8.47 4.15 15.22
CA HIS A 42 8.81 3.79 13.85
C HIS A 42 8.16 2.47 13.43
N ALA A 43 8.26 1.42 14.26
CA ALA A 43 7.63 0.13 13.98
C ALA A 43 6.09 0.24 13.88
N SER A 44 5.47 1.04 14.75
CA SER A 44 4.01 1.26 14.72
C SER A 44 3.57 2.04 13.49
N ALA A 45 4.34 3.04 13.07
CA ALA A 45 4.10 3.79 11.84
C ALA A 45 4.20 2.89 10.60
N ILE A 46 5.23 2.04 10.53
CA ILE A 46 5.38 1.04 9.45
C ILE A 46 4.18 0.10 9.41
N ARG A 47 3.79 -0.48 10.56
CA ARG A 47 2.61 -1.36 10.64
C ARG A 47 1.33 -0.68 10.14
N ARG A 48 1.09 0.58 10.54
CA ARG A 48 -0.07 1.34 10.07
C ARG A 48 -0.03 1.52 8.55
N LYS A 49 1.12 1.83 7.96
CA LYS A 49 1.26 1.95 6.51
C LYS A 49 1.03 0.61 5.79
N ILE A 50 1.51 -0.50 6.36
CA ILE A 50 1.22 -1.85 5.83
C ILE A 50 -0.29 -2.13 5.84
N THR A 51 -1.00 -1.79 6.91
CA THR A 51 -2.47 -1.93 6.97
C THR A 51 -3.16 -1.12 5.87
N ILE A 52 -2.74 0.14 5.66
CA ILE A 52 -3.29 0.98 4.59
C ILE A 52 -3.00 0.38 3.22
N LEU A 53 -1.80 -0.15 2.99
CA LEU A 53 -1.45 -0.83 1.74
C LEU A 53 -2.38 -2.03 1.50
N GLY A 54 -2.68 -2.83 2.53
CA GLY A 54 -3.65 -3.92 2.44
C GLY A 54 -5.01 -3.44 1.91
N THR A 55 -5.56 -2.39 2.50
CA THR A 55 -6.84 -1.80 2.03
C THR A 55 -6.79 -1.30 0.59
N ARG A 56 -5.64 -0.74 0.15
CA ARG A 56 -5.45 -0.33 -1.25
C ARG A 56 -5.39 -1.52 -2.20
N LEU A 57 -4.76 -2.63 -1.79
CA LEU A 57 -4.74 -3.87 -2.57
C LEU A 57 -6.14 -4.49 -2.70
N ASP A 58 -6.93 -4.49 -1.64
CA ASP A 58 -8.34 -4.92 -1.68
C ASP A 58 -9.14 -4.03 -2.65
N SER A 59 -8.88 -2.72 -2.64
CA SER A 59 -9.51 -1.76 -3.57
C SER A 59 -9.10 -2.00 -5.01
N LEU A 60 -7.82 -2.29 -5.28
CA LEU A 60 -7.32 -2.68 -6.59
C LEU A 60 -7.99 -3.95 -7.10
N GLN A 61 -8.14 -4.96 -6.24
CA GLN A 61 -8.85 -6.19 -6.60
C GLN A 61 -10.32 -5.90 -6.92
N SER A 62 -10.99 -5.07 -6.12
CA SER A 62 -12.38 -4.66 -6.38
C SER A 62 -12.53 -3.93 -7.72
N LEU A 63 -11.61 -3.01 -8.05
CA LEU A 63 -11.60 -2.29 -9.32
C LEU A 63 -11.28 -3.23 -10.50
N LEU A 64 -10.40 -4.20 -10.29
CA LEU A 64 -10.04 -5.20 -11.30
C LEU A 64 -11.26 -6.01 -11.74
N LEU A 65 -12.08 -6.43 -10.79
CA LEU A 65 -13.32 -7.19 -11.04
C LEU A 65 -14.38 -6.39 -11.81
N LYS A 66 -14.29 -5.05 -11.80
CA LYS A 66 -15.20 -4.15 -12.51
C LYS A 66 -14.72 -3.81 -13.93
N LEU A 67 -13.56 -4.32 -14.35
CA LEU A 67 -13.08 -4.15 -15.72
C LEU A 67 -13.82 -5.12 -16.66
N PRO A 68 -14.27 -4.64 -17.84
CA PRO A 68 -14.91 -5.50 -18.82
C PRO A 68 -13.94 -6.63 -19.24
N GLY A 69 -14.41 -7.88 -19.19
CA GLY A 69 -13.63 -9.08 -19.54
C GLY A 69 -12.88 -9.77 -18.39
N LYS A 70 -12.94 -9.25 -17.16
CA LYS A 70 -12.36 -9.88 -15.95
C LYS A 70 -13.39 -10.36 -14.92
N GLN A 71 -14.68 -10.26 -15.24
CA GLN A 71 -15.75 -10.82 -14.40
C GLN A 71 -15.76 -12.34 -14.55
N PRO A 72 -15.84 -13.11 -13.45
CA PRO A 72 -16.09 -14.54 -13.56
C PRO A 72 -17.44 -14.73 -14.28
N MET A 73 -17.44 -15.60 -15.29
CA MET A 73 -18.65 -16.02 -16.02
C MET A 73 -19.68 -16.61 -15.06
#